data_AF-A0A1B6CW97-F1
#
_entry.id   AF-A0A1B6CW97-F1
#
_cell.length_a   1.000
_cell.length_b   1.000
_cell.length_c   1.000
_cell.angle_alpha   90.00
_cell.angle_beta   90.00
_cell.angle_gamma   90.00
#
_symmetry.space_group_name_H-M   'P 1'
#
loop_
_entity.id
_entity.type
_entity.pdbx_description
1 polymer ?
#
loop_
_entity_poly.entity_id
_entity_poly.type
_entity_poly.pdbx_seq_one_letter_code
_entity_poly.pdbx_strand_id
1 'polypeptide(L)'
;MLNCRPSQEKIKLKEEIAHINQIRTSLRKRVPPFPFREFLQCLMCEDDGNCGWIPLMKMYKISKAFNIHVEELKLESLMKRLNILSQDRMVGYKLFVDMINVNDQFPALSKLHDLPPECLTFETTYKAATNDMNRPLKALPTAGIPSWYISHGDLNSETSMRTIISPNIFVQFGLSHRDFFKPHTRDYINELFCKIGVNLPNDIFNELCDIGEQQDNSGGICVETFRNLLDHLATKEFQSSNS
;
A
#
# COMPACT_ATOMS: atom_id res chain seq x y z
N MET A 1 -4.91 14.23 1.14
CA MET A 1 -4.40 13.18 0.24
C MET A 1 -2.90 13.32 0.12
N LEU A 2 -2.11 12.33 0.56
CA LEU A 2 -0.68 12.31 0.27
C LEU A 2 -0.48 12.17 -1.25
N ASN A 3 0.07 13.19 -1.89
CA ASN A 3 0.53 13.14 -3.27
C ASN A 3 1.77 12.24 -3.35
N CYS A 4 1.58 10.92 -3.21
CA CYS A 4 2.63 9.95 -3.50
C CYS A 4 2.89 9.98 -5.01
N ARG A 5 4.01 10.61 -5.40
CA ARG A 5 4.49 10.55 -6.79
C ARG A 5 4.67 9.07 -7.19
N PRO A 6 4.33 8.68 -8.43
CA PRO A 6 4.52 7.31 -8.87
C PRO A 6 6.00 6.91 -8.73
N SER A 7 6.24 5.75 -8.11
CA SER A 7 7.58 5.19 -7.96
C SER A 7 8.24 5.06 -9.34
N GLN A 8 9.37 5.73 -9.53
CA GLN A 8 10.16 5.65 -10.77
C GLN A 8 10.60 4.21 -11.05
N GLU A 9 10.83 3.43 -10.00
CA GLU A 9 11.18 2.01 -10.12
C GLU A 9 10.02 1.17 -10.66
N LYS A 10 8.78 1.45 -10.24
CA LYS A 10 7.58 0.79 -10.81
C LYS A 10 7.35 1.14 -12.26
N ILE A 11 7.58 2.41 -12.64
CA ILE A 11 7.47 2.84 -14.04
C ILE A 11 8.50 2.09 -14.88
N LYS A 12 9.76 2.08 -14.44
CA LYS A 12 10.85 1.37 -15.13
C LYS A 12 10.57 -0.13 -15.23
N LEU A 13 10.13 -0.78 -14.14
CA LEU A 13 9.77 -2.20 -14.15
C LEU A 13 8.62 -2.49 -15.12
N LYS A 14 7.61 -1.62 -15.19
CA LYS A 14 6.51 -1.76 -16.14
C LYS A 14 7.00 -1.73 -17.59
N GLU A 15 7.94 -0.84 -17.92
CA GLU A 15 8.55 -0.76 -19.25
C GLU A 15 9.38 -2.01 -19.58
N GLU A 16 10.16 -2.50 -18.62
CA GLU A 16 10.95 -3.73 -18.74
C GLU A 16 10.06 -4.96 -19.00
N ILE A 17 8.97 -5.11 -18.24
CA ILE A 17 7.99 -6.20 -18.43
C ILE A 17 7.26 -6.06 -19.76
N ALA A 18 6.89 -4.83 -20.14
CA ALA A 18 6.24 -4.58 -21.43
C ALA A 18 7.12 -5.03 -22.60
N HIS A 19 8.43 -4.80 -22.51
CA HIS A 19 9.41 -5.26 -23.49
C HIS A 19 9.45 -6.79 -23.61
N ILE A 20 9.48 -7.53 -22.50
CA ILE A 20 9.41 -9.00 -22.56
C ILE A 20 8.07 -9.49 -23.13
N ASN A 21 6.97 -8.83 -22.78
CA ASN A 21 5.67 -9.20 -23.31
C ASN A 21 5.59 -8.97 -24.83
N GLN A 22 6.28 -7.96 -25.37
CA GLN A 22 6.41 -7.78 -26.82
C GLN A 22 7.18 -8.95 -27.43
N ILE A 23 8.29 -9.39 -26.83
CA ILE A 23 9.06 -10.57 -27.27
C ILE A 23 8.16 -11.81 -27.24
N ARG A 24 7.54 -12.14 -26.10
CA ARG A 24 6.60 -13.27 -25.94
C ARG A 24 5.51 -13.23 -27.02
N THR A 25 4.90 -12.07 -27.25
CA THR A 25 3.87 -11.89 -28.27
C THR A 25 4.41 -12.12 -29.68
N SER A 26 5.62 -11.64 -29.98
CA SER A 26 6.27 -11.85 -31.27
C SER A 26 6.54 -13.32 -31.54
N LEU A 27 7.01 -14.07 -30.53
CA LEU A 27 7.28 -15.50 -30.62
C LEU A 27 5.99 -16.30 -30.80
N ARG A 28 4.92 -15.93 -30.09
CA ARG A 28 3.60 -16.57 -30.21
C ARG A 28 3.01 -16.46 -31.61
N LYS A 29 3.24 -15.33 -32.30
CA LYS A 29 2.66 -15.04 -33.61
C LYS A 29 3.41 -15.69 -34.78
N ARG A 30 4.56 -16.34 -34.53
CA ARG A 30 5.36 -16.93 -35.60
C ARG A 30 4.65 -18.15 -36.21
N VAL A 31 4.76 -18.27 -37.53
CA VAL A 31 4.36 -19.43 -38.30
C VAL A 31 5.56 -19.82 -39.17
N PRO A 32 6.16 -21.01 -39.00
CA PRO A 32 5.82 -22.05 -38.01
C PRO A 32 6.06 -21.61 -36.55
N PRO A 33 5.50 -22.34 -35.55
CA PRO A 33 5.70 -22.04 -34.13
C PRO A 33 7.18 -21.95 -33.76
N PHE A 34 7.50 -21.08 -32.80
CA PHE A 34 8.89 -20.90 -32.39
C PHE A 34 9.48 -22.19 -31.80
N PRO A 35 10.64 -22.66 -32.30
CA PRO A 35 11.26 -23.92 -31.89
C PRO A 35 12.02 -23.77 -30.56
N PHE A 36 11.29 -23.71 -29.44
CA PHE A 36 11.87 -23.52 -28.10
C PHE A 36 12.84 -24.64 -27.69
N ARG A 37 12.58 -25.87 -28.14
CA ARG A 37 13.43 -27.03 -27.80
C ARG A 37 14.79 -26.93 -28.49
N GLU A 38 14.80 -26.60 -29.77
CA GLU A 38 16.00 -26.40 -30.58
C GLU A 38 16.77 -25.18 -30.07
N PHE A 39 16.06 -24.11 -29.72
CA PHE A 39 16.66 -22.93 -29.10
C PHE A 39 17.38 -23.27 -27.79
N LEU A 40 16.71 -24.00 -26.89
CA LEU A 40 17.31 -24.47 -25.63
C LEU A 40 18.51 -25.39 -25.89
N GLN A 41 18.41 -26.29 -26.86
CA GLN A 41 19.51 -27.19 -27.21
C GLN A 41 20.75 -26.43 -27.71
N CYS A 42 20.57 -25.40 -28.55
CA CYS A 42 21.68 -24.54 -28.97
C CYS A 42 22.35 -23.84 -27.79
N LEU A 43 21.59 -23.40 -26.78
CA LEU A 43 22.13 -22.80 -25.57
C LEU A 43 22.90 -23.83 -24.73
N MET A 44 22.39 -25.06 -24.63
CA MET A 44 23.06 -26.16 -23.92
C MET A 44 24.37 -26.58 -24.59
N CYS A 45 24.45 -26.55 -25.93
CA CYS A 45 25.70 -26.86 -26.64
C CYS A 45 26.82 -25.85 -26.36
N GLU A 46 26.51 -24.67 -25.84
CA GLU A 46 27.50 -23.67 -25.45
C GLU A 46 27.97 -23.80 -23.99
N ASP A 47 27.34 -24.68 -23.20
CA ASP A 47 27.66 -24.98 -21.81
C ASP A 47 28.43 -26.30 -21.71
N ASP A 48 29.73 -26.25 -22.00
CA ASP A 48 30.64 -27.40 -21.95
C ASP A 48 30.70 -28.06 -20.56
N GLY A 49 30.36 -27.30 -19.50
CA GLY A 49 30.38 -27.77 -18.10
C GLY A 49 29.04 -28.25 -17.58
N ASN A 50 27.95 -28.14 -18.37
CA ASN A 50 26.57 -28.38 -17.94
C ASN A 50 26.24 -27.70 -16.59
N CYS A 51 26.82 -26.51 -16.37
CA CYS A 51 26.67 -25.76 -15.13
C CYS A 51 25.33 -25.01 -15.06
N GLY A 52 24.59 -24.93 -16.17
CA GLY A 52 23.32 -24.22 -16.27
C GLY A 52 23.49 -22.75 -16.65
N TRP A 53 24.72 -22.30 -16.93
CA TRP A 53 25.06 -20.90 -17.16
C TRP A 53 25.88 -20.74 -18.43
N ILE A 54 25.56 -19.71 -19.22
CA ILE A 54 26.34 -19.35 -20.41
C ILE A 54 26.73 -17.86 -20.39
N PRO A 55 27.86 -17.48 -21.01
CA PRO A 55 28.20 -16.07 -21.19
C PRO A 55 27.09 -15.29 -21.92
N LEU A 56 26.76 -14.11 -21.40
CA LEU A 56 25.71 -13.22 -21.93
C LEU A 56 25.84 -12.95 -23.44
N MET A 57 27.07 -12.77 -23.92
CA MET A 57 27.37 -12.56 -25.34
C MET A 57 26.95 -13.74 -26.23
N LYS A 58 27.13 -14.98 -25.75
CA LYS A 58 26.71 -16.18 -26.48
C LYS A 58 25.19 -16.27 -26.54
N MET A 59 24.51 -15.95 -25.44
CA MET A 59 23.04 -15.88 -25.39
C MET A 59 22.50 -14.90 -26.44
N TYR A 60 23.08 -13.69 -26.54
CA TYR A 60 22.67 -12.71 -27.56
C TYR A 60 22.93 -13.19 -28.98
N LYS A 61 24.09 -13.82 -29.23
CA LYS A 61 24.42 -14.39 -30.55
C LYS A 61 23.39 -15.44 -30.99
N ILE A 62 23.03 -16.36 -30.10
CA ILE A 62 22.02 -17.40 -30.38
C ILE A 62 20.64 -16.76 -30.53
N SER A 63 20.25 -15.84 -29.64
CA SER A 63 18.98 -15.12 -29.75
C SER A 63 18.81 -14.43 -31.10
N LYS A 64 19.87 -13.77 -31.59
CA LYS A 64 19.87 -13.13 -32.91
C LYS A 64 19.76 -14.14 -34.05
N ALA A 65 20.43 -15.28 -33.97
CA ALA A 65 20.32 -16.36 -34.96
C ALA A 65 18.89 -16.91 -35.07
N PHE A 66 18.14 -16.90 -33.96
CA PHE A 66 16.73 -17.25 -33.90
C PHE A 66 15.79 -16.05 -34.17
N ASN A 67 16.31 -14.94 -34.72
CA ASN A 67 15.58 -13.71 -35.02
C ASN A 67 14.89 -13.07 -33.80
N ILE A 68 15.40 -13.28 -32.59
CA ILE A 68 14.93 -12.61 -31.38
C ILE A 68 15.74 -11.32 -31.23
N HIS A 69 15.09 -10.19 -31.51
CA HIS A 69 15.69 -8.87 -31.34
C HIS A 69 15.35 -8.36 -29.95
N VAL A 70 16.38 -8.03 -29.18
CA VAL A 70 16.20 -7.61 -27.79
C VAL A 70 16.96 -6.31 -27.54
N GLU A 71 16.27 -5.34 -26.95
CA GLU A 71 16.92 -4.16 -26.38
C GLU A 71 17.71 -4.57 -25.12
N GLU A 72 19.04 -4.56 -25.23
CA GLU A 72 19.98 -5.11 -24.24
C GLU A 72 19.78 -4.48 -22.85
N LEU A 73 19.68 -3.15 -22.77
CA LEU A 73 19.56 -2.42 -21.50
C LEU A 73 18.32 -2.82 -20.68
N LYS A 74 17.16 -2.94 -21.34
CA LYS A 74 15.90 -3.31 -20.67
C LYS A 74 15.90 -4.77 -20.24
N LEU A 75 16.43 -5.65 -21.10
CA LEU A 75 16.52 -7.07 -20.80
C LEU A 75 17.48 -7.35 -19.65
N GLU A 76 18.69 -6.77 -19.68
CA GLU A 76 19.68 -6.98 -18.62
C GLU A 76 19.19 -6.49 -17.27
N SER A 77 18.56 -5.30 -17.23
CA SER A 77 17.99 -4.74 -16.00
C SER A 77 16.98 -5.70 -15.36
N LEU A 78 16.08 -6.27 -16.17
CA LEU A 78 15.09 -7.23 -15.70
C LEU A 78 15.69 -8.58 -15.32
N MET A 79 16.64 -9.10 -16.11
CA MET A 79 17.31 -10.38 -15.81
C MET A 79 18.10 -10.31 -14.50
N LYS A 80 18.69 -9.16 -14.17
CA LYS A 80 19.32 -8.92 -12.86
C LYS A 80 18.30 -8.99 -11.73
N ARG A 81 17.14 -8.34 -11.88
CA ARG A 81 16.05 -8.39 -10.88
C ARG A 81 15.48 -9.79 -10.66
N LEU A 82 15.48 -10.62 -11.71
CA LEU A 82 14.98 -12.00 -11.67
C LEU A 82 16.05 -13.04 -11.27
N ASN A 83 17.28 -12.60 -10.95
CA ASN A 83 18.43 -13.48 -10.69
C ASN A 83 18.74 -14.45 -11.85
N ILE A 84 18.41 -14.07 -13.08
CA ILE A 84 18.73 -14.82 -14.31
C ILE A 84 20.13 -14.45 -14.81
N LEU A 85 20.56 -13.20 -14.57
CA LEU A 85 21.88 -12.69 -14.94
C LEU A 85 22.76 -12.52 -13.69
N SER A 86 23.85 -13.27 -13.64
CA SER A 86 24.87 -13.18 -12.59
C SER A 86 25.75 -11.93 -12.75
N GLN A 87 26.47 -11.57 -11.68
CA GLN A 87 27.43 -10.45 -11.66
C GLN A 87 28.54 -10.63 -12.71
N ASP A 88 28.96 -11.87 -12.96
CA ASP A 88 30.00 -12.21 -13.94
C ASP A 88 29.51 -12.20 -15.41
N ARG A 89 28.33 -11.63 -15.65
CA ARG A 89 27.64 -11.63 -16.96
C ARG A 89 27.40 -13.04 -17.52
N MET A 90 27.04 -13.95 -16.62
CA MET A 90 26.59 -15.30 -16.95
C MET A 90 25.06 -15.37 -16.85
N VAL A 91 24.42 -16.01 -17.82
CA VAL A 91 22.96 -16.12 -17.93
C VAL A 91 22.52 -17.55 -17.66
N GLY A 92 21.56 -17.72 -16.75
CA GLY A 92 20.87 -18.98 -16.51
C GLY A 92 19.93 -19.28 -17.68
N TYR A 93 20.38 -20.08 -18.65
CA TYR A 93 19.69 -20.22 -19.93
C TYR A 93 18.32 -20.89 -19.82
N LYS A 94 18.11 -21.80 -18.85
CA LYS A 94 16.79 -22.42 -18.60
C LYS A 94 15.77 -21.37 -18.15
N LEU A 95 16.11 -20.61 -17.12
CA LEU A 95 15.25 -19.53 -16.61
C LEU A 95 15.01 -18.44 -17.66
N PHE A 96 16.00 -18.14 -18.49
CA PHE A 96 15.83 -17.23 -19.62
C PHE A 96 14.81 -17.77 -20.63
N VAL A 97 14.90 -19.05 -21.00
CA VAL A 97 13.93 -19.71 -21.89
C VAL A 97 12.53 -19.70 -21.29
N ASP A 98 12.38 -20.05 -20.00
CA ASP A 98 11.10 -20.01 -19.29
C ASP A 98 10.50 -18.58 -19.29
N MET A 99 11.35 -17.56 -19.11
CA MET A 99 10.95 -16.15 -19.15
C MET A 99 10.39 -15.72 -20.52
N ILE A 100 10.94 -16.23 -21.63
CA ILE A 100 10.48 -15.88 -22.99
C ILE A 100 9.40 -16.82 -23.53
N ASN A 101 9.23 -18.01 -22.96
CA ASN A 101 8.24 -18.97 -23.40
C ASN A 101 6.85 -18.57 -22.92
N VAL A 102 5.96 -18.24 -23.87
CA VAL A 102 4.58 -17.81 -23.64
C VAL A 102 3.77 -18.80 -22.79
N ASN A 103 4.05 -20.09 -22.93
CA ASN A 103 3.29 -21.14 -22.28
C ASN A 103 3.77 -21.43 -20.85
N ASP A 104 4.98 -20.99 -20.51
CA ASP A 104 5.54 -21.19 -19.18
C ASP A 104 5.17 -20.02 -18.26
N GLN A 105 5.12 -20.31 -16.96
CA GLN A 105 4.94 -19.29 -15.94
C GLN A 105 6.12 -18.32 -15.97
N PHE A 106 5.80 -17.03 -15.93
CA PHE A 106 6.80 -15.99 -15.83
C PHE A 106 7.54 -16.11 -14.48
N PRO A 107 8.89 -15.93 -14.45
CA PRO A 107 9.66 -16.01 -13.21
C PRO A 107 9.14 -15.06 -12.12
N ALA A 108 9.24 -15.49 -10.86
CA ALA A 108 8.74 -14.72 -9.73
C ALA A 108 9.49 -13.38 -9.59
N LEU A 109 8.73 -12.27 -9.66
CA LEU A 109 9.25 -10.93 -9.38
C LEU A 109 9.35 -10.72 -7.87
N SER A 110 10.50 -10.24 -7.40
CA SER A 110 10.65 -9.78 -6.02
C SER A 110 9.65 -8.65 -5.73
N LYS A 111 9.04 -8.67 -4.53
CA LYS A 111 8.14 -7.58 -4.12
C LYS A 111 8.95 -6.29 -3.99
N LEU A 112 8.54 -5.26 -4.72
CA LEU A 112 9.07 -3.90 -4.58
C LEU A 112 8.54 -3.28 -3.28
N HIS A 113 9.43 -2.98 -2.35
CA HIS A 113 9.11 -2.34 -1.06
C HIS A 113 9.12 -0.81 -1.18
N ASP A 114 8.27 -0.29 -2.07
CA ASP A 114 8.27 1.14 -2.43
C ASP A 114 7.30 1.98 -1.59
N LEU A 115 6.56 1.33 -0.69
CA LEU A 115 5.53 1.95 0.12
C LEU A 115 5.92 1.81 1.59
N PRO A 116 5.76 2.89 2.37
CA PRO A 116 5.84 2.81 3.83
C PRO A 116 4.89 1.70 4.33
N PRO A 117 5.22 0.97 5.41
CA PRO A 117 4.36 -0.06 5.98
C PRO A 117 2.92 0.41 6.21
N GLU A 118 2.76 1.70 6.54
CA GLU A 118 1.49 2.38 6.79
C GLU A 118 0.60 2.46 5.53
N CYS A 119 1.20 2.36 4.32
CA CYS A 119 0.49 2.35 3.04
C CYS A 119 0.34 0.94 2.43
N LEU A 120 0.90 -0.11 3.06
CA LEU A 120 0.77 -1.50 2.59
C LEU A 120 -0.51 -2.16 3.11
N THR A 121 -1.03 -1.69 4.24
CA THR A 121 -2.28 -2.19 4.80
C THR A 121 -3.46 -1.42 4.25
N PHE A 122 -3.94 -1.81 3.07
CA PHE A 122 -5.35 -1.60 2.78
C PHE A 122 -6.13 -2.55 3.70
N GLU A 123 -6.83 -1.99 4.67
CA GLU A 123 -7.90 -2.71 5.36
C GLU A 123 -8.99 -2.99 4.34
N THR A 124 -8.94 -4.17 3.74
CA THR A 124 -10.02 -4.66 2.90
C THR A 124 -11.15 -5.13 3.80
N THR A 125 -12.40 -5.07 3.32
CA THR A 125 -13.57 -5.60 4.02
C THR A 125 -13.36 -7.05 4.48
N TYR A 126 -12.61 -7.84 3.69
CA TYR A 126 -12.25 -9.20 4.02
C TYR A 126 -11.30 -9.29 5.21
N LYS A 127 -10.28 -8.44 5.27
CA LYS A 127 -9.31 -8.39 6.38
C LYS A 127 -9.97 -7.91 7.69
N ALA A 128 -10.90 -6.95 7.58
CA ALA A 128 -11.73 -6.52 8.69
C ALA A 128 -12.62 -7.67 9.21
N ALA A 129 -13.28 -8.41 8.31
CA ALA A 129 -14.13 -9.54 8.68
C ALA A 129 -13.36 -10.70 9.34
N THR A 130 -12.13 -10.99 8.90
CA THR A 130 -11.29 -11.99 9.58
C THR A 130 -10.78 -11.51 10.93
N ASN A 131 -10.54 -10.20 11.08
CA ASN A 131 -10.20 -9.62 12.38
C ASN A 131 -11.40 -9.68 13.34
N ASP A 132 -12.64 -9.56 12.84
CA ASP A 132 -13.85 -9.69 13.65
C ASP A 132 -14.05 -11.09 14.24
N MET A 133 -13.65 -12.15 13.52
CA MET A 133 -13.67 -13.52 14.06
C MET A 133 -12.78 -13.67 15.30
N ASN A 134 -11.74 -12.85 15.42
CA ASN A 134 -10.80 -12.89 16.52
C ASN A 134 -11.13 -11.86 17.62
N ARG A 135 -12.20 -11.07 17.48
CA ARG A 135 -12.60 -10.07 18.49
C ARG A 135 -13.36 -10.75 19.64
N PRO A 136 -13.10 -10.36 20.91
CA PRO A 136 -13.84 -10.89 22.05
C PRO A 136 -15.31 -10.49 21.95
N LEU A 137 -16.21 -11.40 22.30
CA LEU A 137 -17.67 -11.29 22.09
C LEU A 137 -18.30 -10.02 22.70
N LYS A 138 -17.69 -9.47 23.75
CA LYS A 138 -18.12 -8.24 24.43
C LYS A 138 -17.84 -6.95 23.64
N ALA A 139 -17.05 -7.04 22.55
CA ALA A 139 -16.69 -5.91 21.69
C ALA A 139 -17.40 -5.95 20.31
N LEU A 140 -18.32 -6.89 20.09
CA LEU A 140 -19.09 -7.00 18.86
C LEU A 140 -20.34 -6.10 18.92
N PRO A 141 -20.68 -5.36 17.84
CA PRO A 141 -21.95 -4.65 17.73
C PRO A 141 -23.16 -5.58 17.91
N THR A 142 -24.26 -5.05 18.44
CA THR A 142 -25.57 -5.72 18.42
C THR A 142 -25.99 -6.05 16.99
N ALA A 143 -26.63 -7.21 16.80
CA ALA A 143 -27.05 -7.72 15.50
C ALA A 143 -27.79 -6.66 14.65
N GLY A 144 -27.40 -6.55 13.38
CA GLY A 144 -27.91 -5.53 12.45
C GLY A 144 -26.96 -4.34 12.22
N ILE A 145 -25.91 -4.21 13.03
CA ILE A 145 -24.87 -3.20 12.85
C ILE A 145 -23.61 -3.89 12.31
N PRO A 146 -23.21 -3.67 11.05
CA PRO A 146 -22.02 -4.29 10.50
C PRO A 146 -20.76 -3.73 11.19
N SER A 147 -19.75 -4.57 11.46
CA SER A 147 -18.55 -4.20 12.24
C SER A 147 -17.78 -2.97 11.73
N TRP A 148 -17.83 -2.70 10.42
CA TRP A 148 -17.19 -1.51 9.84
C TRP A 148 -17.80 -0.19 10.33
N TYR A 149 -19.04 -0.19 10.81
CA TYR A 149 -19.70 0.98 11.41
C TYR A 149 -19.08 1.38 12.76
N ILE A 150 -18.48 0.43 13.49
CA ILE A 150 -17.82 0.69 14.78
C ILE A 150 -16.32 0.93 14.62
N SER A 151 -15.69 0.28 13.63
CA SER A 151 -14.23 0.40 13.44
C SER A 151 -13.81 1.64 12.64
N HIS A 152 -14.73 2.25 11.89
CA HIS A 152 -14.45 3.40 11.05
C HIS A 152 -15.69 4.28 11.01
N GLY A 153 -15.72 5.33 11.84
CA GLY A 153 -16.61 6.46 11.59
C GLY A 153 -16.47 6.87 10.12
N ASP A 154 -17.58 6.73 9.39
CA ASP A 154 -17.86 7.32 8.09
C ASP A 154 -16.74 7.32 7.02
N LEU A 155 -16.23 6.15 6.61
CA LEU A 155 -15.46 6.09 5.34
C LEU A 155 -16.33 6.43 4.11
N ASN A 156 -17.65 6.35 4.26
CA ASN A 156 -18.69 6.56 3.27
C ASN A 156 -19.09 8.04 3.08
N SER A 157 -18.75 8.94 4.03
CA SER A 157 -19.05 10.37 3.86
C SER A 157 -17.96 11.09 3.06
N GLU A 158 -16.69 10.71 3.24
CA GLU A 158 -15.53 11.37 2.59
C GLU A 158 -15.46 11.14 1.08
N THR A 159 -16.04 10.04 0.58
CA THR A 159 -16.06 9.70 -0.86
C THR A 159 -17.44 9.87 -1.51
N SER A 160 -18.41 10.44 -0.79
CA SER A 160 -19.73 10.71 -1.35
C SER A 160 -19.64 11.83 -2.39
N MET A 161 -20.35 11.67 -3.52
CA MET A 161 -20.46 12.70 -4.57
C MET A 161 -20.84 14.07 -3.97
N ARG A 162 -21.67 14.08 -2.92
CA ARG A 162 -22.08 15.31 -2.22
C ARG A 162 -20.91 16.06 -1.60
N THR A 163 -19.98 15.35 -0.96
CA THR A 163 -18.80 15.92 -0.32
C THR A 163 -17.81 16.49 -1.34
N ILE A 164 -17.79 15.94 -2.56
CA ILE A 164 -16.99 16.43 -3.68
C ILE A 164 -17.60 17.68 -4.31
N ILE A 165 -18.93 17.69 -4.52
CA ILE A 165 -19.63 18.80 -5.19
C ILE A 165 -19.86 19.99 -4.26
N SER A 166 -20.07 19.73 -2.96
CA SER A 166 -20.33 20.75 -1.96
C SER A 166 -19.60 20.41 -0.65
N PRO A 167 -18.27 20.66 -0.60
CA PRO A 167 -17.48 20.37 0.59
C PRO A 167 -17.86 21.32 1.72
N ASN A 168 -18.03 20.77 2.92
CA ASN A 168 -18.21 21.59 4.12
C ASN A 168 -16.90 22.33 4.47
N ILE A 169 -16.98 23.30 5.39
CA ILE A 169 -15.84 24.14 5.77
C ILE A 169 -14.65 23.31 6.29
N PHE A 170 -14.89 22.24 7.03
CA PHE A 170 -13.83 21.36 7.55
C PHE A 170 -13.09 20.64 6.42
N VAL A 171 -13.82 20.08 5.45
CA VAL A 171 -13.25 19.41 4.28
C VAL A 171 -12.43 20.39 3.42
N GLN A 172 -12.86 21.65 3.31
CA GLN A 172 -12.08 22.69 2.63
C GLN A 172 -10.73 22.96 3.31
N PHE A 173 -10.66 22.82 4.63
CA PHE A 173 -9.41 22.87 5.41
C PHE A 173 -8.66 21.53 5.44
N GLY A 174 -9.15 20.51 4.71
CA GLY A 174 -8.55 19.18 4.69
C GLY A 174 -8.79 18.37 5.97
N LEU A 175 -9.71 18.82 6.82
CA LEU A 175 -10.12 18.13 8.04
C LEU A 175 -11.27 17.16 7.75
N SER A 176 -11.18 15.98 8.31
CA SER A 176 -12.18 14.93 8.24
C SER A 176 -12.78 14.67 9.63
N HIS A 177 -13.94 14.00 9.69
CA HIS A 177 -14.53 13.60 10.97
C HIS A 177 -13.55 12.80 11.84
N ARG A 178 -12.65 12.03 11.21
CA ARG A 178 -11.63 11.22 11.89
C ARG A 178 -10.61 12.06 12.64
N ASP A 179 -10.30 13.25 12.14
CA ASP A 179 -9.34 14.14 12.78
C ASP A 179 -9.84 14.64 14.15
N PHE A 180 -11.16 14.64 14.38
CA PHE A 180 -11.74 15.00 15.68
C PHE A 180 -11.70 13.85 16.71
N PHE A 181 -11.62 12.60 16.25
CA PHE A 181 -11.54 11.41 17.10
C PHE A 181 -10.11 10.88 17.27
N LYS A 182 -9.13 11.51 16.61
CA LYS A 182 -7.73 11.14 16.76
C LYS A 182 -7.23 11.54 18.15
N PRO A 183 -6.53 10.66 18.89
CA PRO A 183 -5.94 11.03 20.17
C PRO A 183 -4.79 12.03 19.96
N HIS A 184 -4.79 13.07 20.79
CA HIS A 184 -3.78 14.12 20.81
C HIS A 184 -3.17 14.29 22.21
N THR A 185 -2.03 14.97 22.28
CA THR A 185 -1.39 15.33 23.55
C THR A 185 -2.17 16.42 24.28
N ARG A 186 -2.03 16.47 25.62
CA ARG A 186 -2.64 17.51 26.46
C ARG A 186 -2.26 18.91 25.99
N ASP A 187 -0.99 19.13 25.68
CA ASP A 187 -0.48 20.42 25.18
C ASP A 187 -1.18 20.85 23.88
N TYR A 188 -1.40 19.91 22.96
CA TYR A 188 -2.09 20.18 21.71
C TYR A 188 -3.56 20.56 21.94
N ILE A 189 -4.26 19.84 22.82
CA ILE A 189 -5.66 20.14 23.17
C ILE A 189 -5.75 21.52 23.84
N ASN A 190 -4.85 21.82 24.78
CA ASN A 190 -4.82 23.13 25.43
C ASN A 190 -4.61 24.25 24.41
N GLU A 191 -3.60 24.13 23.54
CA GLU A 191 -3.30 25.12 22.52
C GLU A 191 -4.49 25.31 21.54
N LEU A 192 -5.12 24.21 21.12
CA LEU A 192 -6.27 24.23 20.22
C LEU A 192 -7.46 24.98 20.85
N PHE A 193 -7.79 24.66 22.10
CA PHE A 193 -8.93 25.25 22.79
C PHE A 193 -8.66 26.73 23.18
N CYS A 194 -7.43 27.08 23.54
CA CYS A 194 -7.02 28.47 23.71
C CYS A 194 -7.14 29.27 22.41
N LYS A 195 -6.75 28.70 21.27
CA LYS A 195 -6.86 29.37 19.95
C LYS A 195 -8.30 29.68 19.54
N ILE A 196 -9.28 28.89 20.00
CA ILE A 196 -10.71 29.14 19.77
C ILE A 196 -11.35 30.00 20.87
N GLY A 197 -10.55 30.50 21.83
CA GLY A 197 -11.00 31.42 22.87
C GLY A 197 -11.45 30.76 24.19
N VAL A 198 -11.23 29.46 24.36
CA VAL A 198 -11.54 28.74 25.60
C VAL A 198 -10.28 28.71 26.48
N ASN A 199 -10.28 29.53 27.54
CA ASN A 199 -9.19 29.55 28.53
C ASN A 199 -9.69 28.96 29.84
N LEU A 200 -9.21 27.75 30.16
CA LEU A 200 -9.56 27.04 31.38
C LEU A 200 -8.42 27.18 32.41
N PRO A 201 -8.74 27.26 33.71
CA PRO A 201 -7.73 27.09 34.76
C PRO A 201 -7.03 25.73 34.62
N ASN A 202 -5.71 25.70 34.85
CA ASN A 202 -4.90 24.48 34.71
C ASN A 202 -5.44 23.31 35.53
N ASP A 203 -6.00 23.57 36.71
CA ASP A 203 -6.54 22.54 37.61
C ASP A 203 -7.75 21.83 36.95
N ILE A 204 -8.69 22.60 36.42
CA ILE A 204 -9.89 22.09 35.72
C ILE A 204 -9.49 21.40 34.41
N PHE A 205 -8.55 21.99 33.67
CA PHE A 205 -8.05 21.40 32.43
C PHE A 205 -7.43 20.02 32.67
N ASN A 206 -6.56 19.88 33.67
CA ASN A 206 -5.92 18.61 33.99
C ASN A 206 -6.93 17.56 34.45
N GLU A 207 -7.92 17.93 35.26
CA GLU A 207 -8.99 17.03 35.69
C GLU A 207 -9.80 16.49 34.49
N LEU A 208 -10.19 17.37 33.56
CA LEU A 208 -10.88 16.97 32.33
C LEU A 208 -10.03 16.05 31.46
N CYS A 209 -8.73 16.33 31.37
CA CYS A 209 -7.80 15.51 30.64
C CYS A 209 -7.68 14.11 31.24
N ASP A 210 -7.59 14.00 32.56
CA ASP A 210 -7.51 12.71 33.25
C ASP A 210 -8.79 11.88 33.05
N ILE A 211 -9.97 12.51 33.07
CA ILE A 211 -11.25 11.85 32.77
C ILE A 211 -11.28 11.37 31.31
N GLY A 212 -10.87 12.23 30.37
CA GLY A 212 -10.86 11.91 28.94
C GLY A 212 -9.91 10.76 28.59
N GLU A 213 -8.71 10.74 29.19
CA GLU A 213 -7.74 9.65 28.98
C GLU A 213 -8.22 8.31 29.52
N GLN A 214 -8.94 8.31 30.65
CA GLN A 214 -9.56 7.10 31.20
C GLN A 214 -10.72 6.59 30.34
N GLN A 215 -11.45 7.49 29.68
CA GLN A 215 -12.57 7.13 28.81
C GLN A 215 -12.11 6.56 27.46
N ASP A 216 -11.04 7.11 26.88
CA ASP A 216 -10.59 6.76 25.53
C ASP A 216 -9.59 5.59 25.49
N ASN A 217 -8.97 5.18 26.61
CA ASN A 217 -8.03 4.04 26.72
C ASN A 217 -6.89 4.02 25.67
N SER A 218 -6.61 5.17 25.06
CA SER A 218 -5.79 5.30 23.83
C SER A 218 -4.48 6.07 24.03
N GLY A 219 -4.12 6.39 25.28
CA GLY A 219 -2.87 7.10 25.62
C GLY A 219 -2.85 8.59 25.26
N GLY A 220 -4.01 9.20 25.03
CA GLY A 220 -4.20 10.62 24.73
C GLY A 220 -5.69 10.97 24.68
N ILE A 221 -6.03 12.20 24.30
CA ILE A 221 -7.41 12.71 24.32
C ILE A 221 -7.80 13.19 22.93
N CYS A 222 -8.97 12.78 22.45
CA CYS A 222 -9.48 13.32 21.20
C CYS A 222 -10.31 14.60 21.40
N VAL A 223 -10.36 15.43 20.35
CA VAL A 223 -11.04 16.75 20.38
C VAL A 223 -12.52 16.59 20.72
N GLU A 224 -13.16 15.55 20.19
CA GLU A 224 -14.58 15.28 20.46
C GLU A 224 -14.85 14.90 21.92
N THR A 225 -14.03 14.02 22.50
CA THR A 225 -14.14 13.63 23.93
C THR A 225 -13.95 14.84 24.82
N PHE A 226 -12.95 15.68 24.55
CA PHE A 226 -12.72 16.89 25.33
C PHE A 226 -13.88 17.90 25.21
N ARG A 227 -14.42 18.11 24.00
CA ARG A 227 -15.59 18.97 23.78
C ARG A 227 -16.80 18.48 24.59
N ASN A 228 -17.10 17.18 24.55
CA ASN A 228 -18.24 16.62 25.28
C ASN A 228 -18.08 16.79 26.79
N LEU A 229 -16.86 16.62 27.33
CA LEU A 229 -16.58 16.86 28.74
C LEU A 229 -16.80 18.33 29.14
N LEU A 230 -16.41 19.27 28.28
CA LEU A 230 -16.69 20.70 28.48
C LEU A 230 -18.20 20.99 28.45
N ASP A 231 -18.94 20.40 27.51
CA ASP A 231 -20.40 20.56 27.43
C ASP A 231 -21.08 20.02 28.70
N HIS A 232 -20.60 18.90 29.24
CA HIS A 232 -21.09 18.35 30.50
C HIS A 232 -20.77 19.24 31.70
N LEU A 233 -19.57 19.82 31.78
CA LEU A 233 -19.24 20.78 32.83
C LEU A 233 -20.10 22.03 32.75
N ALA A 234 -20.24 22.62 31.56
CA ALA A 234 -21.10 23.79 31.37
C ALA A 234 -22.54 23.48 31.80
N THR A 235 -23.07 22.32 31.40
CA THR A 235 -24.43 21.89 31.78
C THR A 235 -24.59 21.74 33.29
N LYS A 236 -23.59 21.20 34.00
CA LYS A 236 -23.60 21.10 35.47
C LYS A 236 -23.61 22.47 36.15
N GLU A 237 -22.75 23.39 35.71
CA GLU A 237 -22.70 24.77 36.24
C GLU A 237 -24.03 25.52 36.05
N PHE A 238 -24.68 25.36 34.89
CA PHE A 238 -26.01 25.94 34.63
C PHE A 238 -27.13 25.36 35.51
N GLN A 239 -27.03 24.09 35.92
CA GLN A 239 -28.01 23.44 36.81
C GLN A 239 -27.79 23.83 38.28
N SER A 240 -26.53 23.95 38.70
CA SER A 240 -26.15 24.42 40.05
C SER A 240 -26.42 25.90 40.28
N SER A 241 -26.48 26.72 39.22
CA SER A 241 -26.83 28.15 39.30
C SER A 241 -28.33 28.43 39.31
N ASN A 242 -29.17 27.43 39.00
CA ASN A 242 -30.65 27.52 38.97
C ASN A 242 -31.33 26.72 40.09
N SER A 243 -30.55 26.22 41.06
CA SER A 243 -31.02 25.52 42.27
C SER A 243 -30.68 26.34 43.50
#